data_AF-X1EKL2-F1
#
_entry.id   AF-X1EKL2-F1
#
_cell.length_a   1.000
_cell.length_b   1.000
_cell.length_c   1.000
_cell.angle_alpha   90.00
_cell.angle_beta   90.00
_cell.angle_gamma   90.00
#
_symmetry.space_group_name_H-M   'P 1'
#
loop_
_entity.id
_entity.type
_entity.pdbx_description
1 polymer ?
#
loop_
_entity_poly.entity_id
_entity_poly.type
_entity_poly.pdbx_seq_one_letter_code
_entity_poly.pdbx_strand_id
1 'polypeptide(L)'
;MSRKEFQIEFNKLLSNLFKKCRFKGCVFPDKSNCSKKPIKAHSIQKNKILKHISINGKVISGDIQKTLFTQEFEEVGINSASTFFGFCNYHDTSIFSEIENQDYIESQEQNFLYAYRACALEYVKKIEASCLYKAALKRFKNGPQEINLKKMSRGADLG
;
A
#
# COMPACT_ATOMS: atom_id res chain seq x y z
N MET A 1 2.05 32.27 1.00
CA MET A 1 1.96 30.98 0.29
C MET A 1 0.51 30.75 -0.10
N SER A 2 0.24 30.53 -1.39
CA SER A 2 -1.11 30.22 -1.88
C SER A 2 -1.56 28.83 -1.40
N ARG A 3 -2.87 28.58 -1.37
CA ARG A 3 -3.43 27.25 -1.01
C ARG A 3 -2.85 26.13 -1.90
N LYS A 4 -2.60 26.44 -3.17
CA LYS A 4 -2.04 25.52 -4.16
C LYS A 4 -0.56 25.22 -3.90
N GLU A 5 0.24 26.23 -3.55
CA GLU A 5 1.65 26.05 -3.17
C GLU A 5 1.78 25.18 -1.92
N PHE A 6 0.97 25.45 -0.89
CA PHE A 6 0.97 24.64 0.34
C PHE A 6 0.65 23.17 0.07
N GLN A 7 -0.38 22.90 -0.75
CA GLN A 7 -0.76 21.54 -1.13
C GLN A 7 0.39 20.81 -1.84
N ILE A 8 1.11 21.49 -2.75
CA ILE A 8 2.24 20.91 -3.48
C ILE A 8 3.38 20.56 -2.53
N GLU A 9 3.76 21.47 -1.64
CA GLU A 9 4.84 21.22 -0.66
C GLU A 9 4.49 20.10 0.30
N PHE A 10 3.25 20.08 0.78
CA PHE A 10 2.76 19.05 1.67
C PHE A 10 2.71 17.67 1.01
N ASN A 11 2.24 17.58 -0.23
CA ASN A 11 2.26 16.34 -1.03
C ASN A 11 3.69 15.83 -1.25
N LYS A 12 4.65 16.72 -1.53
CA LYS A 12 6.08 16.37 -1.64
C LYS A 12 6.61 15.80 -0.32
N LEU A 13 6.30 16.45 0.80
CA LEU A 13 6.69 15.98 2.13
C LEU A 13 6.14 14.58 2.41
N LEU A 14 4.85 14.37 2.21
CA LEU A 14 4.21 13.07 2.43
C LEU A 14 4.81 12.00 1.52
N SER A 15 4.97 12.27 0.22
CA SER A 15 5.60 11.34 -0.72
C SER A 15 7.00 10.90 -0.26
N ASN A 16 7.80 11.84 0.25
CA ASN A 16 9.13 11.54 0.79
C ASN A 16 9.07 10.68 2.07
N LEU A 17 8.11 10.94 2.96
CA LEU A 17 7.88 10.13 4.15
C LEU A 17 7.44 8.71 3.80
N PHE A 18 6.48 8.54 2.90
CA PHE A 18 6.05 7.24 2.39
C PHE A 18 7.21 6.46 1.78
N LYS A 19 8.04 7.09 0.94
CA LYS A 19 9.25 6.46 0.37
C LYS A 19 10.23 6.01 1.44
N LYS A 20 10.43 6.82 2.49
CA LYS A 20 11.35 6.49 3.60
C LYS A 20 10.81 5.34 4.46
N CYS A 21 9.51 5.32 4.69
CA CYS A 21 8.84 4.34 5.55
C CYS A 21 8.45 3.05 4.84
N ARG A 22 8.58 2.99 3.51
CA ARG A 22 8.33 1.79 2.71
C ARG A 22 9.10 0.60 3.26
N PHE A 23 8.42 -0.54 3.37
CA PHE A 23 9.02 -1.79 3.79
C PHE A 23 10.08 -2.25 2.78
N LYS A 24 11.22 -2.76 3.29
CA LYS A 24 12.40 -3.13 2.48
C LYS A 24 12.81 -4.59 2.62
N GLY A 25 11.98 -5.42 3.26
CA GLY A 25 12.29 -6.82 3.53
C GLY A 25 11.41 -7.78 2.75
N CYS A 26 11.51 -9.06 3.11
CA CYS A 26 10.56 -10.10 2.74
C CYS A 26 9.92 -10.66 4.02
N VAL A 27 8.60 -10.70 4.08
CA VAL A 27 7.86 -11.11 5.27
C VAL A 27 7.87 -12.62 5.50
N PHE A 28 8.09 -13.43 4.46
CA PHE A 28 8.10 -14.90 4.58
C PHE A 28 9.12 -15.40 5.61
N PRO A 29 8.77 -16.29 6.56
CA PRO A 29 9.65 -16.67 7.66
C PRO A 29 10.95 -17.35 7.23
N ASP A 30 10.87 -18.33 6.32
CA ASP A 30 12.07 -19.02 5.82
C ASP A 30 12.91 -18.09 4.95
N LYS A 31 14.21 -18.06 5.23
CA LYS A 31 15.19 -17.19 4.57
C LYS A 31 16.15 -17.95 3.64
N SER A 32 16.06 -19.27 3.55
CA SER A 32 16.94 -20.15 2.77
C SER A 32 17.17 -19.67 1.33
N ASN A 33 16.11 -19.24 0.63
CA ASN A 33 16.14 -18.74 -0.76
C ASN A 33 15.73 -17.26 -0.88
N CYS A 34 15.84 -16.50 0.21
CA CYS A 34 15.37 -15.13 0.25
C CYS A 34 16.43 -14.15 -0.28
N SER A 35 16.12 -13.43 -1.36
CA SER A 35 16.99 -12.32 -1.81
C SER A 35 16.90 -11.06 -0.93
N LYS A 36 16.04 -11.07 0.11
CA LYS A 36 15.71 -9.96 1.03
C LYS A 36 15.09 -8.72 0.37
N LYS A 37 15.32 -8.49 -0.92
CA LYS A 37 14.80 -7.37 -1.70
C LYS A 37 13.34 -7.63 -2.11
N PRO A 38 12.36 -6.88 -1.60
CA PRO A 38 10.99 -7.03 -2.03
C PRO A 38 10.81 -6.55 -3.46
N ILE A 39 9.87 -7.19 -4.15
CA ILE A 39 9.32 -6.72 -5.42
C ILE A 39 7.99 -6.03 -5.18
N LYS A 40 7.45 -5.43 -6.23
CA LYS A 40 6.10 -4.90 -6.27
C LYS A 40 5.14 -6.07 -6.48
N ALA A 41 4.82 -6.78 -5.40
CA ALA A 41 3.93 -7.94 -5.41
C ALA A 41 2.47 -7.49 -5.48
N HIS A 42 1.63 -8.25 -6.18
CA HIS A 42 0.20 -8.01 -6.28
C HIS A 42 -0.53 -8.69 -5.12
N SER A 43 -1.36 -7.95 -4.39
CA SER A 43 -2.26 -8.53 -3.39
C SER A 43 -3.55 -9.09 -3.98
N ILE A 44 -3.98 -8.58 -5.15
CA ILE A 44 -5.04 -9.15 -5.98
C ILE A 44 -4.42 -9.62 -7.28
N GLN A 45 -4.76 -10.84 -7.69
CA GLN A 45 -4.16 -11.54 -8.82
C GLN A 45 -4.17 -10.71 -10.10
N LYS A 46 -2.97 -10.42 -10.63
CA LYS A 46 -2.83 -9.58 -11.82
C LYS A 46 -3.41 -10.24 -13.07
N ASN A 47 -3.03 -11.49 -13.31
CA ASN A 47 -3.34 -12.19 -14.56
C ASN A 47 -4.75 -12.81 -14.58
N LYS A 48 -5.44 -12.79 -13.43
CA LYS A 48 -6.82 -13.26 -13.26
C LYS A 48 -7.73 -12.07 -12.96
N ILE A 49 -8.04 -11.84 -11.69
CA ILE A 49 -9.04 -10.87 -11.23
C ILE A 49 -8.82 -9.48 -11.81
N LEU A 50 -7.60 -8.91 -11.68
CA LEU A 50 -7.35 -7.54 -12.17
C LEU A 50 -7.48 -7.43 -13.69
N LYS A 51 -7.01 -8.42 -14.45
CA LYS A 51 -7.15 -8.46 -15.90
C LYS A 51 -8.63 -8.56 -16.30
N HIS A 52 -9.40 -9.41 -15.60
CA HIS A 52 -10.82 -9.63 -15.86
C HIS A 52 -11.67 -8.38 -15.63
N ILE A 53 -11.41 -7.62 -14.57
CA ILE A 53 -12.18 -6.40 -14.25
C ILE A 53 -11.63 -5.14 -14.95
N SER A 54 -10.55 -5.26 -15.73
CA SER A 54 -9.91 -4.10 -16.35
C SER A 54 -10.58 -3.67 -17.64
N ILE A 55 -10.64 -2.35 -17.85
CA ILE A 55 -11.02 -1.73 -19.12
C ILE A 55 -9.75 -1.10 -19.70
N ASN A 56 -9.34 -1.53 -20.90
CA ASN A 56 -8.09 -1.09 -21.55
C ASN A 56 -6.84 -1.22 -20.65
N GLY A 57 -6.76 -2.29 -19.85
CA GLY A 57 -5.63 -2.56 -18.95
C GLY A 57 -5.57 -1.64 -17.72
N LYS A 58 -6.67 -0.94 -17.41
CA LYS A 58 -6.82 -0.07 -16.24
C LYS A 58 -7.97 -0.52 -15.34
N VAL A 59 -7.88 -0.17 -14.07
CA VAL A 59 -8.94 -0.35 -13.07
C VAL A 59 -9.11 0.92 -12.25
N ILE A 60 -10.27 1.08 -11.62
CA ILE A 60 -10.54 2.17 -10.69
C ILE A 60 -10.01 1.79 -9.31
N SER A 61 -9.19 2.66 -8.71
CA SER A 61 -8.54 2.44 -7.42
C SER A 61 -8.98 3.49 -6.41
N GLY A 62 -9.45 3.02 -5.25
CA GLY A 62 -9.76 3.83 -4.06
C GLY A 62 -8.65 3.78 -3.01
N ASP A 63 -7.38 3.73 -3.42
CA ASP A 63 -6.26 3.68 -2.48
C ASP A 63 -6.17 4.97 -1.65
N ILE A 64 -6.70 4.90 -0.43
CA ILE A 64 -6.75 6.00 0.54
C ILE A 64 -5.37 6.66 0.72
N GLN A 65 -4.26 5.92 0.61
CA GLN A 65 -2.93 6.52 0.75
C GLN A 65 -2.61 7.55 -0.35
N LYS A 66 -3.17 7.36 -1.54
CA LYS A 66 -3.03 8.27 -2.68
C LYS A 66 -4.15 9.29 -2.76
N THR A 67 -5.33 8.92 -2.28
CA THR A 67 -6.55 9.75 -2.37
C THR A 67 -6.83 10.55 -1.08
N LEU A 68 -5.95 10.48 -0.07
CA LEU A 68 -6.07 11.15 1.24
C LEU A 68 -6.52 12.63 1.18
N PHE A 69 -6.22 13.35 0.10
CA PHE A 69 -6.60 14.77 -0.07
C PHE A 69 -7.57 15.03 -1.21
N THR A 70 -7.65 14.14 -2.20
CA THR A 70 -8.57 14.31 -3.33
C THR A 70 -9.91 13.65 -3.04
N GLN A 71 -9.93 12.59 -2.21
CA GLN A 71 -11.08 11.70 -2.00
C GLN A 71 -11.66 11.13 -3.31
N GLU A 72 -10.90 11.21 -4.39
CA GLU A 72 -11.31 10.80 -5.73
C GLU A 72 -10.75 9.42 -6.03
N PHE A 73 -11.56 8.58 -6.67
CA PHE A 73 -11.05 7.35 -7.26
C PHE A 73 -10.17 7.67 -8.47
N GLU A 74 -9.06 6.95 -8.60
CA GLU A 74 -8.13 7.11 -9.73
C GLU A 74 -8.14 5.91 -10.66
N GLU A 75 -8.06 6.17 -11.97
CA GLU A 75 -7.69 5.14 -12.94
C GLU A 75 -6.22 4.76 -12.77
N VAL A 76 -5.95 3.47 -12.55
CA VAL A 76 -4.59 2.94 -12.44
C VAL A 76 -4.40 1.75 -13.36
N GLY A 77 -3.22 1.65 -13.98
CA GLY A 77 -2.86 0.46 -14.74
C GLY A 77 -2.75 -0.77 -13.84
N ILE A 78 -3.16 -1.94 -14.34
CA ILE A 78 -3.14 -3.21 -13.59
C ILE A 78 -1.75 -3.61 -13.07
N ASN A 79 -0.66 -3.11 -13.68
CA ASN A 79 0.71 -3.30 -13.19
C ASN A 79 1.01 -2.56 -11.88
N SER A 80 0.19 -1.57 -11.52
CA SER A 80 0.34 -0.76 -10.31
C SER A 80 -0.79 -0.94 -9.33
N ALA A 81 -1.97 -1.38 -9.81
CA ALA A 81 -3.12 -1.65 -8.98
C ALA A 81 -2.82 -2.75 -7.97
N SER A 82 -3.31 -2.58 -6.73
CA SER A 82 -3.26 -3.60 -5.70
C SER A 82 -1.85 -4.16 -5.44
N THR A 83 -0.83 -3.29 -5.40
CA THR A 83 0.55 -3.71 -5.20
C THR A 83 1.16 -3.25 -3.89
N PHE A 84 2.09 -4.03 -3.35
CA PHE A 84 2.83 -3.71 -2.12
C PHE A 84 4.22 -4.35 -2.14
N PHE A 85 5.12 -3.88 -1.27
CA PHE A 85 6.46 -4.45 -1.11
C PHE A 85 6.48 -5.34 0.12
N GLY A 86 6.16 -6.63 -0.06
CA GLY A 86 6.12 -7.60 1.06
C GLY A 86 6.96 -8.85 0.85
N PHE A 87 7.20 -9.25 -0.40
CA PHE A 87 7.87 -10.49 -0.75
C PHE A 87 8.98 -10.26 -1.76
N CYS A 88 10.05 -11.04 -1.67
CA CYS A 88 11.01 -11.14 -2.77
C CYS A 88 10.42 -11.98 -3.91
N ASN A 89 10.97 -11.86 -5.11
CA ASN A 89 10.46 -12.55 -6.30
C ASN A 89 10.29 -14.06 -6.08
N TYR A 90 11.30 -14.72 -5.52
CA TYR A 90 11.25 -16.16 -5.27
C TYR A 90 10.05 -16.54 -4.39
N HIS A 91 9.87 -15.90 -3.22
CA HIS A 91 8.78 -16.24 -2.30
C HIS A 91 7.41 -15.81 -2.79
N ASP A 92 7.28 -14.68 -3.50
CA ASP A 92 5.98 -14.33 -4.09
C ASP A 92 5.55 -15.39 -5.11
N THR A 93 6.46 -15.81 -5.99
CA THR A 93 6.18 -16.82 -7.01
C THR A 93 5.95 -18.20 -6.42
N SER A 94 6.83 -18.68 -5.52
CA SER A 94 6.76 -20.06 -5.04
C SER A 94 5.59 -20.31 -4.10
N ILE A 95 5.26 -19.34 -3.22
CA ILE A 95 4.19 -19.50 -2.22
C ILE A 95 2.82 -19.36 -2.86
N PHE A 96 2.64 -18.37 -3.73
CA PHE A 96 1.33 -18.03 -4.29
C PHE A 96 1.06 -18.66 -5.64
N SER A 97 1.93 -19.56 -6.14
CA SER A 97 1.76 -20.23 -7.43
C SER A 97 0.39 -20.91 -7.54
N GLU A 98 -0.05 -21.58 -6.47
CA GLU A 98 -1.32 -22.31 -6.46
C GLU A 98 -2.50 -21.37 -6.76
N ILE A 99 -2.61 -20.25 -6.05
CA ILE A 99 -3.67 -19.28 -6.31
C ILE A 99 -3.46 -18.57 -7.65
N GLU A 100 -2.24 -18.18 -8.01
CA GLU A 100 -1.97 -17.41 -9.24
C GLU A 100 -2.17 -18.22 -10.53
N ASN A 101 -1.86 -19.51 -10.53
CA ASN A 101 -1.77 -20.32 -11.74
C ASN A 101 -2.89 -21.37 -11.88
N GLN A 102 -3.61 -21.73 -10.79
CA GLN A 102 -4.68 -22.74 -10.83
C GLN A 102 -6.08 -22.13 -10.65
N ASP A 103 -7.09 -22.73 -11.25
CA ASP A 103 -8.48 -22.29 -11.05
C ASP A 103 -8.89 -22.41 -9.58
N TYR A 104 -9.76 -21.51 -9.15
CA TYR A 104 -10.25 -21.53 -7.78
C TYR A 104 -11.24 -22.69 -7.61
N ILE A 105 -10.83 -23.69 -6.82
CA ILE A 105 -11.61 -24.90 -6.52
C ILE A 105 -11.99 -24.96 -5.03
N GLU A 106 -11.90 -23.83 -4.33
CA GLU A 106 -12.25 -23.70 -2.91
C GLU A 106 -11.46 -24.63 -1.98
N SER A 107 -10.26 -25.05 -2.39
CA SER A 107 -9.41 -25.90 -1.56
C SER A 107 -8.96 -25.18 -0.30
N GLN A 108 -8.72 -25.93 0.77
CA GLN A 108 -8.22 -25.37 2.03
C GLN A 108 -6.88 -24.64 1.85
N GLU A 109 -6.02 -25.15 0.96
CA GLU A 109 -4.75 -24.52 0.59
C GLU A 109 -4.97 -23.17 -0.10
N GLN A 110 -5.83 -23.11 -1.11
CA GLN A 110 -6.12 -21.87 -1.83
C GLN A 110 -6.70 -20.80 -0.88
N ASN A 111 -7.67 -21.19 -0.05
CA ASN A 111 -8.27 -20.31 0.95
C ASN A 111 -7.23 -19.79 1.95
N PHE A 112 -6.34 -20.67 2.42
CA PHE A 112 -5.23 -20.27 3.29
C PHE A 112 -4.28 -19.29 2.60
N LEU A 113 -3.90 -19.54 1.35
CA LEU A 113 -2.96 -18.69 0.61
C LEU A 113 -3.54 -17.29 0.34
N TYR A 114 -4.82 -17.18 0.01
CA TYR A 114 -5.50 -15.89 -0.10
C TYR A 114 -5.50 -15.13 1.22
N ALA A 115 -5.88 -15.79 2.31
CA ALA A 115 -5.88 -15.19 3.65
C ALA A 115 -4.46 -14.77 4.07
N TYR A 116 -3.46 -15.63 3.85
CA TYR A 116 -2.06 -15.34 4.15
C TYR A 116 -1.55 -14.12 3.38
N ARG A 117 -1.89 -13.99 2.09
CA ARG A 117 -1.51 -12.82 1.29
C ARG A 117 -2.15 -11.54 1.80
N ALA A 118 -3.42 -11.58 2.19
CA ALA A 118 -4.13 -10.46 2.78
C ALA A 118 -3.52 -10.03 4.13
N CYS A 119 -3.19 -11.00 4.99
CA CYS A 119 -2.51 -10.75 6.25
C CYS A 119 -1.11 -10.16 6.04
N ALA A 120 -0.35 -10.65 5.07
CA ALA A 120 0.96 -10.12 4.71
C ALA A 120 0.89 -8.67 4.23
N LEU A 121 -0.11 -8.33 3.40
CA LEU A 121 -0.39 -6.96 2.98
C LEU A 121 -0.65 -6.06 4.20
N GLU A 122 -1.54 -6.47 5.08
CA GLU A 122 -1.93 -5.66 6.24
C GLU A 122 -0.78 -5.48 7.23
N TYR A 123 0.00 -6.54 7.47
CA TYR A 123 1.21 -6.48 8.28
C TYR A 123 2.20 -5.43 7.75
N VAL A 124 2.48 -5.45 6.44
CA VAL A 124 3.34 -4.46 5.79
C VAL A 124 2.75 -3.05 5.94
N LYS A 125 1.46 -2.87 5.66
CA LYS A 125 0.78 -1.57 5.82
C LYS A 125 0.90 -1.02 7.24
N LYS A 126 0.77 -1.87 8.27
CA LYS A 126 0.90 -1.44 9.67
C LYS A 126 2.32 -1.04 10.05
N ILE A 127 3.33 -1.73 9.52
CA ILE A 127 4.74 -1.33 9.69
C ILE A 127 4.97 0.04 9.07
N GLU A 128 4.54 0.24 7.82
CA GLU A 128 4.72 1.49 7.09
C GLU A 128 3.97 2.64 7.79
N ALA A 129 2.72 2.40 8.21
CA ALA A 129 1.92 3.36 8.97
C ALA A 129 2.56 3.73 10.33
N SER A 130 3.09 2.74 11.06
CA SER A 130 3.80 2.99 12.32
C SER A 130 5.05 3.87 12.11
N CYS A 131 5.81 3.61 11.05
CA CYS A 131 6.94 4.46 10.67
C CYS A 131 6.49 5.88 10.34
N LEU A 132 5.42 6.05 9.56
CA LEU A 132 4.88 7.35 9.18
C LEU A 132 4.44 8.15 10.40
N TYR A 133 3.69 7.53 11.31
CA TYR A 133 3.24 8.15 12.55
C TYR A 133 4.43 8.64 13.39
N LYS A 134 5.44 7.78 13.58
CA LYS A 134 6.67 8.16 14.30
C LYS A 134 7.42 9.30 13.62
N ALA A 135 7.51 9.30 12.29
CA ALA A 135 8.19 10.35 11.54
C ALA A 135 7.43 11.69 11.60
N ALA A 136 6.10 11.66 11.49
CA ALA A 136 5.24 12.81 11.64
C ALA A 136 5.38 13.42 13.05
N LEU A 137 5.26 12.59 14.10
CA LEU A 137 5.40 13.04 15.49
C LEU A 137 6.75 13.72 15.76
N LYS A 138 7.87 13.15 15.27
CA LYS A 138 9.19 13.77 15.40
C LYS A 138 9.24 15.15 14.76
N ARG A 139 8.56 15.33 13.63
CA ARG A 139 8.51 16.61 12.90
C ARG A 139 7.62 17.63 13.59
N PHE A 140 6.51 17.21 14.18
CA PHE A 140 5.68 18.07 15.03
C PHE A 140 6.45 18.56 16.27
N LYS A 141 7.17 17.66 16.96
CA LYS A 141 7.96 18.03 18.14
C LYS A 141 9.12 18.99 17.82
N ASN A 142 9.67 18.92 16.61
CA ASN A 142 10.80 19.73 16.18
C ASN A 142 10.41 20.93 15.29
N GLY A 143 9.11 21.17 15.09
CA GLY A 143 8.59 22.29 14.29
C GLY A 143 8.22 23.50 15.17
N PRO A 144 8.03 24.69 14.59
CA PRO A 144 7.50 25.84 15.32
C PRO A 144 6.13 25.48 15.94
N GLN A 145 5.95 25.79 17.23
CA GLN A 145 4.82 25.33 18.05
C GLN A 145 3.46 25.96 17.68
N GLU A 146 3.39 26.84 16.69
CA GLU A 146 2.15 27.47 16.25
C GLU A 146 1.48 26.68 15.11
N ILE A 147 0.93 25.51 15.43
CA ILE A 147 -0.12 24.90 14.60
C ILE A 147 -1.38 24.87 15.45
N ASN A 148 -2.25 25.86 15.25
CA ASN A 148 -3.56 25.92 15.89
C ASN A 148 -4.45 24.80 15.30
N LEU A 149 -4.41 23.63 15.94
CA LEU A 149 -5.16 22.41 15.59
C LEU A 149 -6.66 22.62 15.42
N LYS A 150 -7.24 23.71 15.95
CA LYS A 150 -8.67 24.04 15.81
C LYS A 150 -9.11 24.33 14.38
N LYS A 151 -8.20 24.54 13.42
CA LYS A 151 -8.55 24.76 12.00
C LYS A 151 -8.55 23.49 11.13
N MET A 152 -8.10 22.34 11.63
CA MET A 152 -8.01 21.09 10.85
C MET A 152 -9.15 20.10 11.10
N SER A 153 -10.01 20.30 12.10
CA SER A 153 -11.03 19.33 12.52
C SER A 153 -12.43 19.51 11.90
N ARG A 154 -12.62 20.35 10.87
CA ARG A 154 -13.95 20.54 10.24
C ARG A 154 -14.34 19.47 9.21
N GLY A 155 -13.56 18.39 9.08
CA GLY A 155 -13.85 17.28 8.16
C GLY A 155 -14.42 16.02 8.81
N ALA A 156 -14.63 16.01 10.14
CA ALA A 156 -15.13 14.85 10.87
C ALA A 156 -16.66 14.88 11.11
N ASP A 157 -17.36 15.93 10.65
CA ASP A 157 -18.79 16.16 10.93
C ASP A 157 -19.70 15.90 9.71
N LEU A 158 -19.30 15.03 8.78
CA LEU A 158 -20.19 14.51 7.74
C LEU A 158 -20.46 13.03 7.97
N GLY A 159 -21.26 12.76 8.99
CA GLY A 159 -22.00 11.53 9.22
C GLY A 159 -23.48 11.86 9.34
#